data_AF-A0AA41XVY7-F1
#
_entry.id   AF-A0AA41XVY7-F1
#
_cell.length_a   1.000
_cell.length_b   1.000
_cell.length_c   1.000
_cell.angle_alpha   90.00
_cell.angle_beta   90.00
_cell.angle_gamma   90.00
#
_symmetry.space_group_name_H-M   'P 1'
#
loop_
_entity.id
_entity.type
_entity.pdbx_description
1 polymer ?
#
loop_
_entity_poly.entity_id
_entity_poly.type
_entity_poly.pdbx_seq_one_letter_code
_entity_poly.pdbx_strand_id
1 'polypeptide(L)'
;MNFMVFSALFISLVSFSSYAKTYNNYLEESENGICKALIEKEGHYAIYRCGSLMVDDSQKKLIKRMSEINKALKKINNNEITNAFMRDQLSWEAYKRERCAYITLGIDKESSEYQFNLDICNAVENYRRIETLEGEPSFP
;
A
#
# COMPACT_ATOMS: atom_id res chain seq x y z
N MET A 1 6.97 -43.99 -45.23
CA MET A 1 5.89 -43.82 -44.24
C MET A 1 6.47 -43.08 -43.05
N ASN A 2 5.99 -41.85 -42.85
CA ASN A 2 6.50 -40.86 -41.90
C ASN A 2 6.26 -41.28 -40.44
N PHE A 3 7.30 -41.24 -39.61
CA PHE A 3 7.12 -41.15 -38.16
C PHE A 3 7.26 -39.68 -37.75
N MET A 4 6.14 -39.11 -37.33
CA MET A 4 6.05 -37.76 -36.77
C MET A 4 6.81 -37.68 -35.45
N VAL A 5 7.72 -36.71 -35.36
CA VAL A 5 8.35 -36.26 -34.12
C VAL A 5 7.34 -35.41 -33.37
N PHE A 6 6.81 -35.90 -32.26
CA PHE A 6 6.05 -35.07 -31.31
C PHE A 6 7.03 -34.37 -30.38
N SER A 7 7.42 -33.14 -30.73
CA SER A 7 8.04 -32.22 -29.79
C SER A 7 6.97 -31.72 -28.81
N ALA A 8 6.96 -32.27 -27.60
CA ALA A 8 6.19 -31.72 -26.49
C ALA A 8 6.86 -30.43 -26.01
N LEU A 9 6.39 -29.28 -26.50
CA LEU A 9 6.65 -27.99 -25.86
C LEU A 9 5.88 -27.96 -24.53
N PHE A 10 6.56 -28.27 -23.43
CA PHE A 10 6.11 -27.90 -22.10
C PHE A 10 6.28 -26.38 -21.96
N ILE A 11 5.25 -25.63 -22.32
CA ILE A 11 5.14 -24.22 -21.94
C ILE A 11 4.83 -24.21 -20.44
N SER A 12 5.87 -24.11 -19.61
CA SER A 12 5.72 -23.79 -18.20
C SER A 12 5.20 -22.35 -18.08
N LEU A 13 3.87 -22.21 -18.08
CA LEU A 13 3.19 -21.00 -17.65
C LEU A 13 3.49 -20.82 -16.16
N VAL A 14 4.60 -20.17 -15.83
CA VAL A 14 4.82 -19.65 -14.48
C VAL A 14 3.76 -18.56 -14.31
N SER A 15 2.67 -18.91 -13.63
CA SER A 15 1.61 -17.99 -13.26
C SER A 15 2.20 -17.01 -12.24
N PHE A 16 2.82 -15.93 -12.70
CA PHE A 16 3.11 -14.76 -11.86
C PHE A 16 1.79 -14.02 -11.59
N SER A 17 0.86 -14.66 -10.89
CA SER A 17 -0.33 -13.99 -10.38
C SER A 17 0.04 -13.32 -9.04
N SER A 18 0.81 -12.24 -9.12
CA SER A 18 0.84 -11.28 -8.01
C SER A 18 -0.46 -10.49 -8.09
N TYR A 19 -1.50 -10.95 -7.41
CA TYR A 19 -2.72 -10.17 -7.26
C TYR A 19 -2.40 -8.99 -6.34
N ALA A 20 -2.65 -7.77 -6.82
CA ALA A 20 -2.56 -6.58 -5.98
C ALA A 20 -3.50 -6.73 -4.78
N LYS A 21 -3.00 -6.47 -3.57
CA LYS A 21 -3.78 -6.60 -2.33
C LYS A 21 -5.00 -5.69 -2.36
N THR A 22 -6.15 -6.25 -2.02
CA THR A 22 -7.40 -5.50 -1.83
C THR A 22 -7.42 -4.81 -0.47
N TYR A 23 -8.39 -3.92 -0.25
CA TYR A 23 -8.65 -3.31 1.06
C TYR A 23 -8.84 -4.37 2.17
N ASN A 24 -9.60 -5.42 1.86
CA ASN A 24 -9.88 -6.49 2.80
C ASN A 24 -8.61 -7.28 3.16
N ASN A 25 -7.67 -7.45 2.21
CA ASN A 25 -6.40 -8.10 2.51
C ASN A 25 -5.58 -7.33 3.55
N TYR A 26 -5.46 -6.00 3.40
CA TYR A 26 -4.74 -5.17 4.38
C TYR A 26 -5.43 -5.14 5.74
N LEU A 27 -6.77 -5.11 5.75
CA LEU A 27 -7.54 -5.16 6.98
C LEU A 27 -7.33 -6.51 7.69
N GLU A 28 -7.49 -7.62 7.00
CA GLU A 28 -7.30 -8.98 7.55
C GLU A 28 -5.86 -9.18 8.08
N GLU A 29 -4.85 -8.71 7.35
CA GLU A 29 -3.45 -8.72 7.82
C GLU A 29 -3.28 -7.88 9.09
N SER A 30 -3.98 -6.74 9.18
CA SER A 30 -3.91 -5.85 10.35
C SER A 30 -4.68 -6.40 11.55
N GLU A 31 -5.81 -7.05 11.34
CA GLU A 31 -6.60 -7.75 12.36
C GLU A 31 -5.78 -8.85 13.04
N ASN A 32 -4.99 -9.60 12.26
CA ASN A 32 -4.08 -10.62 12.77
C ASN A 32 -2.74 -10.05 13.26
N GLY A 33 -2.46 -8.77 12.98
CA GLY A 33 -1.23 -8.08 13.30
C GLY A 33 -1.42 -6.96 14.31
N ILE A 34 -1.29 -5.71 13.84
CA ILE A 34 -1.27 -4.51 14.69
C ILE A 34 -2.56 -4.27 15.49
N CYS A 35 -3.69 -4.84 15.06
CA CYS A 35 -4.97 -4.74 15.74
C CYS A 35 -5.31 -5.95 16.61
N LYS A 36 -4.48 -7.00 16.61
CA LYS A 36 -4.80 -8.28 17.27
C LYS A 36 -5.12 -8.11 18.75
N ALA A 37 -4.24 -7.45 19.51
CA ALA A 37 -4.43 -7.23 20.94
C ALA A 37 -5.68 -6.37 21.26
N LEU A 38 -6.03 -5.46 20.35
CA LEU A 38 -7.23 -4.63 20.47
C LEU A 38 -8.49 -5.48 20.28
N ILE A 39 -8.52 -6.30 19.23
CA ILE A 39 -9.65 -7.19 18.90
C ILE A 39 -9.83 -8.26 19.98
N GLU A 40 -8.75 -8.86 20.48
CA GLU A 40 -8.80 -9.86 21.57
C GLU A 40 -9.40 -9.28 22.87
N LYS A 41 -9.18 -7.99 23.14
CA LYS A 41 -9.66 -7.33 24.36
C LYS A 41 -11.10 -6.81 24.23
N GLU A 42 -11.46 -6.25 23.09
CA GLU A 42 -12.67 -5.45 22.92
C GLU A 42 -13.67 -6.04 21.90
N GLY A 43 -13.31 -7.16 21.27
CA GLY A 43 -14.11 -7.83 20.26
C GLY A 43 -14.16 -7.09 18.92
N HIS A 44 -15.00 -7.56 18.00
CA HIS A 44 -15.10 -7.02 16.64
C HIS A 44 -15.56 -5.56 16.56
N TYR A 45 -16.17 -5.02 17.62
CA TYR A 45 -16.53 -3.59 17.69
C TYR A 45 -15.31 -2.66 17.73
N ALA A 46 -14.12 -3.20 18.01
CA ALA A 46 -12.87 -2.44 17.99
C ALA A 46 -12.35 -2.15 16.59
N ILE A 47 -13.04 -2.60 15.53
CA ILE A 47 -12.65 -2.37 14.14
C ILE A 47 -12.50 -0.87 13.80
N TYR A 48 -13.35 -0.01 14.36
CA TYR A 48 -13.23 1.44 14.22
C TYR A 48 -11.90 1.98 14.74
N ARG A 49 -11.40 1.42 15.86
CA ARG A 49 -10.10 1.77 16.44
C ARG A 49 -8.94 1.10 15.71
N CYS A 50 -9.17 -0.05 15.07
CA CYS A 50 -8.19 -0.68 14.20
C CYS A 50 -7.82 0.22 13.02
N GLY A 51 -8.80 0.90 12.40
CA GLY A 51 -8.53 1.86 11.32
C GLY A 51 -7.51 2.93 11.71
N SER A 52 -7.69 3.56 12.87
CA SER A 52 -6.75 4.55 13.41
C SER A 52 -5.36 3.96 13.68
N LEU A 53 -5.27 2.75 14.24
CA LEU A 53 -3.98 2.07 14.42
C LEU A 53 -3.26 1.78 13.10
N MET A 54 -4.02 1.41 12.07
CA MET A 54 -3.48 1.19 10.71
C MET A 54 -2.94 2.49 10.11
N VAL A 55 -3.60 3.63 10.32
CA VAL A 55 -3.09 4.94 9.89
C VAL A 55 -1.75 5.23 10.56
N ASP A 56 -1.69 5.11 11.88
CA ASP A 56 -0.47 5.38 12.65
C ASP A 56 0.71 4.50 12.23
N ASP A 57 0.49 3.19 12.07
CA ASP A 57 1.52 2.24 11.66
C ASP A 57 2.00 2.53 10.23
N SER A 58 1.06 2.65 9.29
CA SER A 58 1.36 2.88 7.88
C SER A 58 2.08 4.21 7.66
N GLN A 59 1.71 5.27 8.40
CA GLN A 59 2.37 6.58 8.33
C GLN A 59 3.80 6.51 8.87
N LYS A 60 4.02 5.85 10.01
CA LYS A 60 5.37 5.67 10.56
C LYS A 60 6.27 4.91 9.60
N LYS A 61 5.76 3.84 8.98
CA LYS A 61 6.50 3.05 7.97
C LYS A 61 6.79 3.87 6.72
N LEU A 62 5.84 4.64 6.21
CA LEU A 62 6.03 5.49 5.04
C LEU A 62 7.07 6.58 5.31
N ILE A 63 7.00 7.27 6.46
CA ILE A 63 8.00 8.28 6.85
C ILE A 63 9.40 7.67 6.91
N LYS A 64 9.53 6.48 7.50
CA LYS A 64 10.80 5.76 7.56
C LYS A 64 11.32 5.47 6.15
N ARG A 65 10.48 4.91 5.27
CA ARG A 65 10.85 4.57 3.89
C ARG A 65 11.28 5.81 3.10
N MET A 66 10.54 6.90 3.22
CA MET A 66 10.88 8.18 2.59
C MET A 66 12.22 8.73 3.10
N SER A 67 12.52 8.58 4.40
CA SER A 67 13.82 8.96 4.96
C SER A 67 14.97 8.16 4.36
N GLU A 68 14.78 6.85 4.17
CA GLU A 68 15.78 5.96 3.55
C GLU A 68 16.04 6.34 2.09
N ILE A 69 14.98 6.57 1.32
CA ILE A 69 15.09 6.99 -0.09
C ILE A 69 15.78 8.35 -0.19
N ASN A 70 15.39 9.32 0.64
CA ASN A 70 16.04 10.63 0.67
C ASN A 70 17.54 10.54 1.00
N LYS A 71 17.95 9.63 1.88
CA LYS A 71 19.37 9.37 2.15
C LYS A 71 20.07 8.76 0.94
N ALA A 72 19.42 7.87 0.20
CA ALA A 72 19.98 7.28 -1.01
C ALA A 72 20.11 8.30 -2.14
N LEU A 73 19.08 9.10 -2.41
CA LEU A 73 19.09 10.18 -3.41
C LEU A 73 20.19 11.21 -3.14
N LYS A 74 20.43 11.57 -1.86
CA LYS A 74 21.55 12.43 -1.47
C LYS A 74 22.92 11.85 -1.83
N LYS A 75 23.09 10.53 -1.81
CA LYS A 75 24.34 9.87 -2.20
C LYS A 75 24.53 9.86 -3.72
N ILE A 76 23.46 9.69 -4.48
CA ILE A 76 23.46 9.80 -5.95
C ILE A 76 23.85 11.24 -6.36
N ASN A 77 23.49 12.23 -5.54
CA ASN A 77 23.84 13.64 -5.74
C ASN A 77 23.42 14.17 -7.12
N ASN A 78 22.27 13.69 -7.60
CA ASN A 78 21.66 14.12 -8.85
C ASN A 78 20.35 14.87 -8.54
N ASN A 79 20.36 16.18 -8.79
CA ASN A 79 19.21 17.04 -8.53
C ASN A 79 18.02 16.73 -9.43
N GLU A 80 18.25 16.31 -10.68
CA GLU A 80 17.16 15.97 -11.60
C GLU A 80 16.38 14.76 -11.11
N ILE A 81 17.08 13.69 -10.75
CA ILE A 81 16.49 12.46 -10.19
C ILE A 81 15.76 12.77 -8.88
N THR A 82 16.41 13.53 -7.98
CA THR A 82 15.80 13.92 -6.69
C THR A 82 14.51 14.71 -6.92
N ASN A 83 14.53 15.70 -7.82
CA ASN A 83 13.35 16.50 -8.13
C ASN A 83 12.24 15.66 -8.80
N ALA A 84 12.61 14.69 -9.65
CA ALA A 84 11.64 13.78 -10.27
C ALA A 84 10.93 12.92 -9.22
N PHE A 85 11.70 12.31 -8.30
CA PHE A 85 11.13 11.52 -7.20
C PHE A 85 10.21 12.37 -6.30
N MET A 86 10.62 13.60 -5.95
CA MET A 86 9.78 14.49 -5.14
C MET A 86 8.47 14.87 -5.84
N ARG A 87 8.48 15.07 -7.16
CA ARG A 87 7.26 15.30 -7.94
C ARG A 87 6.35 14.09 -7.95
N ASP A 88 6.89 12.89 -8.18
CA ASP A 88 6.13 11.64 -8.11
C ASP A 88 5.46 11.45 -6.74
N GLN A 89 6.20 11.71 -5.66
CA GLN A 89 5.66 11.65 -4.31
C GLN A 89 4.51 12.64 -4.09
N LEU A 90 4.66 13.89 -4.52
CA LEU A 90 3.60 14.90 -4.42
C LEU A 90 2.36 14.53 -5.24
N SER A 91 2.55 13.97 -6.43
CA SER A 91 1.45 13.47 -7.27
C SER A 91 0.71 12.31 -6.59
N TRP A 92 1.42 11.38 -5.97
CA TRP A 92 0.81 10.30 -5.20
C TRP A 92 0.04 10.81 -3.98
N GLU A 93 0.56 11.80 -3.25
CA GLU A 93 -0.15 12.40 -2.10
C GLU A 93 -1.46 13.07 -2.52
N ALA A 94 -1.46 13.76 -3.66
CA ALA A 94 -2.66 14.32 -4.25
C ALA A 94 -3.66 13.22 -4.64
N TYR A 95 -3.20 12.17 -5.34
CA TYR A 95 -4.02 11.01 -5.68
C TYR A 95 -4.65 10.37 -4.45
N LYS A 96 -3.89 10.11 -3.38
CA LYS A 96 -4.40 9.52 -2.14
C LYS A 96 -5.54 10.34 -1.55
N ARG A 97 -5.37 11.67 -1.47
CA ARG A 97 -6.39 12.58 -0.95
C ARG A 97 -7.68 12.50 -1.75
N GLU A 98 -7.59 12.60 -3.08
CA GLU A 98 -8.78 12.53 -3.95
C GLU A 98 -9.43 11.14 -3.91
N ARG A 99 -8.63 10.08 -3.88
CA ARG A 99 -9.12 8.70 -3.77
C ARG A 99 -9.90 8.48 -2.48
N CYS A 100 -9.36 8.92 -1.35
CA CYS A 100 -10.04 8.74 -0.06
C CYS A 100 -11.26 9.64 0.09
N ALA A 101 -11.27 10.84 -0.51
CA ALA A 101 -12.47 11.67 -0.59
C ALA A 101 -13.56 11.02 -1.46
N TYR A 102 -13.18 10.35 -2.56
CA TYR A 102 -14.11 9.60 -3.40
C TYR A 102 -14.74 8.41 -2.66
N ILE A 103 -13.94 7.63 -1.92
CA ILE A 103 -14.43 6.45 -1.19
C ILE A 103 -15.40 6.82 -0.07
N THR A 104 -15.24 8.00 0.54
CA THR A 104 -16.13 8.48 1.61
C THR A 104 -17.30 9.33 1.11
N LEU A 105 -17.48 9.44 -0.21
CA LEU A 105 -18.54 10.25 -0.79
C LEU A 105 -19.92 9.70 -0.42
N GLY A 106 -20.80 10.58 0.06
CA GLY A 106 -22.16 10.22 0.46
C GLY A 106 -22.30 9.68 1.88
N ILE A 107 -21.20 9.50 2.61
CA ILE A 107 -21.20 9.18 4.04
C ILE A 107 -21.23 10.49 4.84
N ASP A 108 -22.04 10.54 5.90
CA ASP A 108 -22.08 11.69 6.81
C ASP A 108 -20.71 11.90 7.46
N LYS A 109 -20.13 13.09 7.27
CA LYS A 109 -18.78 13.44 7.73
C LYS A 109 -18.62 13.39 9.25
N GLU A 110 -19.71 13.54 9.99
CA GLU A 110 -19.71 13.47 11.46
C GLU A 110 -19.90 12.03 11.98
N SER A 111 -20.10 11.05 11.09
CA SER A 111 -20.32 9.65 11.47
C SER A 111 -19.01 8.91 11.74
N SER A 112 -19.06 7.92 12.63
CA SER A 112 -17.96 6.98 12.86
C SER A 112 -17.63 6.16 11.62
N GLU A 113 -18.61 5.91 10.76
CA GLU A 113 -18.44 5.21 9.49
C GLU A 113 -17.57 6.02 8.52
N TYR A 114 -17.78 7.34 8.42
CA TYR A 114 -16.94 8.20 7.60
C TYR A 114 -15.50 8.16 8.07
N GLN A 115 -15.27 8.34 9.38
CA GLN A 115 -13.92 8.31 9.94
C GLN A 115 -13.23 6.97 9.71
N PHE A 116 -13.93 5.86 9.91
CA PHE A 116 -13.37 4.53 9.67
C PHE A 116 -12.99 4.30 8.20
N ASN A 117 -13.87 4.64 7.26
CA ASN A 117 -13.58 4.49 5.83
C ASN A 117 -12.41 5.41 5.40
N LEU A 118 -12.35 6.63 5.96
CA LEU A 118 -11.24 7.55 5.72
C LEU A 118 -9.92 6.98 6.26
N ASP A 119 -9.91 6.45 7.48
CA ASP A 119 -8.73 5.89 8.12
C ASP A 119 -8.21 4.66 7.36
N ILE A 120 -9.10 3.71 7.07
CA ILE A 120 -8.77 2.51 6.29
C ILE A 120 -8.22 2.90 4.91
N CYS A 121 -8.83 3.87 4.24
CA CYS A 121 -8.30 4.35 2.96
C CYS A 121 -6.91 4.96 3.07
N ASN A 122 -6.69 5.86 4.03
CA ASN A 122 -5.38 6.45 4.23
C ASN A 122 -4.31 5.40 4.53
N ALA A 123 -4.64 4.42 5.37
CA ALA A 123 -3.71 3.36 5.73
C ALA A 123 -3.36 2.45 4.55
N VAL A 124 -4.38 1.99 3.81
CA VAL A 124 -4.19 1.12 2.64
C VAL A 124 -3.36 1.80 1.57
N GLU A 125 -3.64 3.06 1.26
CA GLU A 125 -2.86 3.79 0.27
C GLU A 125 -1.41 4.01 0.73
N ASN A 126 -1.18 4.26 2.03
CA ASN A 126 0.18 4.31 2.58
C ASN A 126 0.92 2.96 2.42
N TYR A 127 0.26 1.82 2.71
CA TYR A 127 0.88 0.50 2.54
C TYR A 127 1.21 0.20 1.08
N ARG A 128 0.29 0.47 0.15
CA ARG A 128 0.54 0.33 -1.30
C ARG A 128 1.69 1.19 -1.77
N ARG A 129 1.82 2.40 -1.23
CA ARG A 129 2.95 3.26 -1.55
C ARG A 129 4.26 2.69 -1.03
N ILE A 130 4.28 2.14 0.18
CA ILE A 130 5.47 1.47 0.71
C ILE A 130 5.90 0.33 -0.20
N GLU A 131 4.97 -0.53 -0.63
CA GLU A 131 5.23 -1.63 -1.58
C GLU A 131 5.77 -1.09 -2.92
N THR A 132 5.14 -0.05 -3.47
CA THR A 132 5.61 0.61 -4.70
C THR A 132 7.04 1.16 -4.54
N LEU A 133 7.38 1.64 -3.34
CA LEU A 133 8.67 2.23 -3.03
C LEU A 133 9.74 1.19 -2.66
N GLU A 134 9.45 -0.12 -2.62
CA GLU A 134 10.45 -1.13 -2.25
C GLU A 134 11.67 -1.12 -3.18
N GLY A 135 11.45 -0.89 -4.47
CA GLY A 135 12.51 -0.81 -5.49
C GLY A 135 13.25 0.54 -5.55
N GLU A 136 12.83 1.55 -4.78
CA GLU A 136 13.36 2.91 -4.92
C GLU A 136 14.58 3.22 -4.02
N PRO A 137 15.52 4.09 -4.45
CA PRO A 137 15.66 4.61 -5.81
C PRO A 137 16.03 3.49 -6.79
N SER A 138 15.29 3.39 -7.90
CA SER A 138 15.45 2.31 -8.90
C SER A 138 16.55 2.55 -9.93
N PHE A 139 17.27 3.68 -9.83
CA PHE A 139 18.31 4.10 -10.76
C PHE A 139 19.71 4.15 -10.09
N PRO A 140 20.79 3.79 -10.83
CA PRO A 140 22.16 3.84 -10.36
C PRO A 140 22.68 5.27 -10.12
#